data_AF-A0AAJ0S8F4-F1
#
_entry.id   AF-A0AAJ0S8F4-F1
#
_cell.length_a   1.000
_cell.length_b   1.000
_cell.length_c   1.000
_cell.angle_alpha   90.00
_cell.angle_beta   90.00
_cell.angle_gamma   90.00
#
_symmetry.space_group_name_H-M   'P 1'
#
loop_
_entity.id
_entity.type
_entity.pdbx_description
1 polymer ?
#
loop_
_entity_poly.entity_id
_entity_poly.type
_entity_poly.pdbx_seq_one_letter_code
_entity_poly.pdbx_strand_id
1 'polypeptide(L)'
;METLPNFLIKVLQILADRNGMSCTLEELTSLLTPVFNAFSSFKDSKSDEKENQAILVDALLFLNNERYIFLNSSCDKSCITIKGLILVNNKVFCN
;
A
#
# COMPACT_ATOMS: atom_id res chain seq x y z
N MET A 1 6.83 -16.04 -11.45
CA MET A 1 6.79 -14.65 -10.93
C MET A 1 5.61 -14.59 -9.98
N GLU A 2 5.87 -14.47 -8.69
CA GLU A 2 4.81 -14.34 -7.69
C GLU A 2 4.04 -13.06 -7.97
N THR A 3 2.78 -13.20 -8.39
CA THR A 3 1.86 -12.10 -8.61
C THR A 3 1.58 -11.47 -7.25
N LEU A 4 2.35 -10.44 -6.89
CA LEU A 4 2.06 -9.58 -5.75
C LEU A 4 0.56 -9.22 -5.82
N PRO A 5 -0.27 -9.53 -4.81
CA PRO A 5 -1.71 -9.31 -4.88
C PRO A 5 -2.02 -7.86 -5.29
N ASN A 6 -3.04 -7.66 -6.12
CA ASN A 6 -3.36 -6.36 -6.73
C ASN A 6 -3.48 -5.22 -5.70
N PHE A 7 -3.90 -5.55 -4.47
CA PHE A 7 -3.90 -4.63 -3.34
C PHE A 7 -2.50 -4.07 -3.02
N LEU A 8 -1.47 -4.90 -2.91
CA LEU A 8 -0.10 -4.47 -2.60
C LEU A 8 0.50 -3.58 -3.69
N ILE A 9 0.15 -3.83 -4.97
CA ILE A 9 0.56 -2.95 -6.07
C ILE A 9 -0.10 -1.57 -5.92
N LYS A 10 -1.38 -1.52 -5.55
CA LYS A 10 -2.09 -0.26 -5.31
C LYS A 10 -1.47 0.54 -4.16
N VAL A 11 -1.06 -0.13 -3.08
CA VAL A 11 -0.32 0.52 -1.98
C VAL A 11 0.97 1.15 -2.50
N LEU A 12 1.76 0.40 -3.28
CA LEU A 12 3.00 0.93 -3.86
C LEU A 12 2.76 2.06 -4.87
N GLN A 13 1.70 1.99 -5.67
CA GLN A 13 1.33 3.06 -6.60
C GLN A 13 1.00 4.36 -5.87
N ILE A 14 0.22 4.31 -4.79
CA ILE A 14 -0.12 5.49 -3.99
C ILE A 14 1.13 6.10 -3.36
N LEU A 15 2.04 5.27 -2.85
CA LEU A 15 3.32 5.74 -2.30
C LEU A 15 4.24 6.33 -3.38
N ALA A 16 4.21 5.79 -4.60
CA ALA A 16 4.98 6.30 -5.74
C ALA A 16 4.42 7.64 -6.27
N ASP A 17 3.10 7.78 -6.34
CA ASP A 17 2.40 8.99 -6.80
C ASP A 17 2.65 10.18 -5.86
N ARG A 18 2.80 9.90 -4.56
CA ARG A 18 3.27 10.86 -3.55
C ARG A 18 4.76 11.24 -3.69
N ASN A 19 5.44 10.80 -4.74
CA ASN A 19 6.76 11.25 -5.18
C ASN A 19 7.84 11.25 -4.07
N GLY A 20 7.84 10.22 -3.23
CA GLY A 20 8.80 10.08 -2.13
C GLY A 20 8.43 10.83 -0.84
N MET A 21 7.24 11.45 -0.77
CA MET A 21 6.70 11.93 0.49
C MET A 21 6.29 10.76 1.38
N SER A 22 6.83 10.76 2.59
CA SER A 22 6.45 9.85 3.66
C SER A 22 4.96 9.97 3.99
N CYS A 23 4.21 8.87 3.94
CA CYS A 23 2.79 8.85 4.30
C CYS A 23 2.60 8.22 5.67
N THR A 24 1.75 8.81 6.50
CA THR A 24 1.33 8.17 7.75
C THR A 24 0.36 7.01 7.49
N LEU A 25 0.20 6.13 8.47
CA LEU A 25 -0.77 5.02 8.39
C LEU A 25 -2.21 5.54 8.18
N GLU A 26 -2.60 6.61 8.88
CA GLU A 26 -3.91 7.25 8.71
C GLU A 26 -4.10 7.80 7.31
N GLU A 27 -3.12 8.52 6.76
CA GLU A 27 -3.19 9.04 5.39
C GLU A 27 -3.29 7.90 4.37
N LEU A 28 -2.47 6.86 4.51
CA LEU A 28 -2.53 5.69 3.64
C LEU A 28 -3.89 4.99 3.73
N THR A 29 -4.46 4.85 4.92
CA THR A 29 -5.78 4.27 5.13
C THR A 29 -6.86 5.08 4.43
N SER A 30 -6.83 6.41 4.55
CA SER A 30 -7.77 7.31 3.89
C SER A 30 -7.67 7.21 2.36
N LEU A 31 -6.45 7.19 1.81
CA LEU A 31 -6.20 7.05 0.37
C LEU A 31 -6.60 5.67 -0.17
N LEU A 32 -6.44 4.62 0.63
CA LEU A 32 -6.79 3.25 0.27
C LEU A 32 -8.24 2.91 0.57
N THR A 33 -8.98 3.73 1.31
CA THR A 33 -10.43 3.54 1.58
C THR A 33 -11.23 3.24 0.30
N PRO A 34 -11.09 3.98 -0.81
CA PRO A 34 -11.76 3.62 -2.06
C PRO A 34 -11.26 2.30 -2.66
N VAL A 35 -10.01 1.92 -2.43
CA VAL A 35 -9.43 0.64 -2.87
C VAL A 35 -10.04 -0.50 -2.05
N PHE A 36 -10.13 -0.37 -0.73
CA PHE A 36 -10.81 -1.33 0.15
C PHE A 36 -12.28 -1.50 -0.24
N ASN A 37 -12.99 -0.40 -0.52
CA ASN A 37 -14.38 -0.47 -0.97
C ASN A 37 -14.53 -1.20 -2.31
N ALA A 38 -13.57 -1.03 -3.24
CA ALA A 38 -13.57 -1.75 -4.51
C ALA A 38 -13.29 -3.25 -4.35
N PHE A 39 -12.37 -3.63 -3.44
CA PHE A 39 -12.11 -5.03 -3.12
C PHE A 39 -13.22 -5.67 -2.27
N SER A 40 -13.97 -4.88 -1.50
CA SER A 40 -15.02 -5.33 -0.56
C SER A 40 -16.40 -5.51 -1.22
N SER A 41 -16.50 -5.57 -2.55
CA SER A 41 -17.79 -5.87 -3.24
C SER A 41 -18.44 -7.21 -2.80
N PHE A 42 -17.76 -8.02 -1.98
CA PHE A 42 -18.26 -9.30 -1.47
C PHE A 42 -18.52 -9.37 0.05
N LYS A 43 -18.27 -8.32 0.84
CA LYS A 43 -18.58 -8.35 2.27
C LYS A 43 -19.26 -7.06 2.71
N ASP A 44 -20.55 -7.24 3.02
CA ASP A 44 -21.44 -6.43 3.83
C ASP A 44 -20.92 -5.06 4.31
N SER A 45 -21.45 -4.00 3.71
CA SER A 45 -22.03 -2.82 4.36
C SER A 45 -21.27 -2.07 5.48
N LYS A 46 -19.99 -2.32 5.74
CA LYS A 46 -19.09 -1.48 6.53
C LYS A 46 -17.79 -2.25 6.66
N SER A 47 -16.84 -1.92 5.81
CA SER A 47 -15.47 -2.27 6.11
C SER A 47 -15.08 -1.47 7.35
N ASP A 48 -14.98 -2.13 8.51
CA ASP A 48 -14.58 -1.50 9.75
C ASP A 48 -13.19 -0.86 9.54
N GLU A 49 -13.04 0.43 9.85
CA GLU A 49 -11.76 1.13 9.68
C GLU A 49 -10.62 0.38 10.40
N LYS A 50 -10.93 -0.31 11.51
CA LYS A 50 -10.00 -1.18 12.22
C LYS A 50 -9.56 -2.40 11.41
N GLU A 51 -10.46 -3.02 10.65
CA GLU A 51 -10.12 -4.15 9.78
C GLU A 51 -9.26 -3.69 8.60
N ASN A 52 -9.59 -2.56 7.99
CA ASN A 52 -8.77 -1.94 6.94
C ASN A 52 -7.37 -1.57 7.42
N GLN A 53 -7.28 -0.99 8.61
CA GLN A 53 -5.99 -0.68 9.23
C GLN A 53 -5.18 -1.94 9.49
N ALA A 54 -5.79 -3.02 10.01
CA ALA A 54 -5.08 -4.28 10.22
C ALA A 54 -4.54 -4.87 8.91
N ILE A 55 -5.38 -4.95 7.86
CA ILE A 55 -4.97 -5.42 6.54
C ILE A 55 -3.85 -4.55 5.95
N LEU A 56 -3.95 -3.23 6.13
CA LEU A 56 -2.92 -2.30 5.68
C LEU A 56 -1.60 -2.50 6.42
N VAL A 57 -1.64 -2.70 7.73
CA VAL A 57 -0.44 -2.95 8.54
C VAL A 57 0.25 -4.25 8.11
N ASP A 58 -0.51 -5.34 7.92
CA ASP A 58 0.03 -6.60 7.40
C ASP A 58 0.68 -6.42 6.02
N ALA A 59 0.01 -5.68 5.13
CA ALA A 59 0.53 -5.36 3.80
C ALA A 59 1.82 -4.53 3.86
N LEU A 60 1.87 -3.50 4.71
CA LEU A 60 3.04 -2.67 4.92
C LEU A 60 4.21 -3.48 5.50
N LEU A 61 3.94 -4.37 6.46
CA LEU A 61 4.96 -5.24 7.04
C LEU A 61 5.54 -6.20 6.00
N PHE A 62 4.68 -6.79 5.16
CA PHE A 62 5.12 -7.62 4.05
C PHE A 62 5.98 -6.84 3.04
N LEU A 63 5.53 -5.67 2.61
CA LEU A 63 6.27 -4.81 1.67
C LEU A 63 7.61 -4.35 2.25
N ASN A 64 7.69 -4.14 3.56
CA ASN A 64 8.92 -3.77 4.26
C ASN A 64 9.90 -4.95 4.33
N ASN A 65 9.41 -6.15 4.65
CA ASN A 65 10.21 -7.38 4.65
C ASN A 65 10.80 -7.65 3.26
N GLU A 66 10.01 -7.42 2.21
CA GLU A 66 10.42 -7.52 0.82
C GLU A 66 11.27 -6.33 0.32
N ARG A 67 11.58 -5.37 1.18
CA ARG A 67 12.38 -4.16 0.87
C ARG A 67 11.79 -3.25 -0.20
N TYR A 68 10.48 -3.34 -0.48
CA TYR A 68 9.79 -2.44 -1.40
C TYR A 68 9.42 -1.10 -0.77
N ILE A 69 9.24 -1.08 0.56
CA ILE A 69 9.04 0.14 1.33
C ILE A 69 9.99 0.17 2.54
N PHE A 70 10.08 1.34 3.16
CA PHE A 70 10.73 1.56 4.43
C PHE A 70 9.71 2.09 5.43
N LEU A 71 9.53 1.37 6.54
CA LEU A 71 8.72 1.81 7.67
C LEU A 71 9.61 2.55 8.67
N ASN A 72 9.33 3.84 8.85
CA ASN A 72 9.97 4.65 9.87
C ASN A 72 9.14 4.61 11.15
N SER A 73 9.59 3.81 12.13
CA SER A 73 8.95 3.70 13.45
C SER A 73 9.08 4.98 14.30
N SER A 74 9.98 5.89 13.97
CA SER A 74 10.17 7.15 14.72
C SER A 74 9.22 8.26 14.29
N CYS A 75 8.55 8.12 13.14
CA CYS A 75 7.63 9.15 12.62
C CYS A 75 6.33 8.57 12.05
N ASP A 76 6.01 7.31 12.37
CA ASP A 76 4.80 6.60 11.90
C ASP A 76 4.57 6.70 10.38
N LYS A 77 5.68 6.66 9.63
CA LYS A 77 5.73 7.07 8.22
C LYS A 77 6.26 5.96 7.34
N SER A 78 5.59 5.77 6.20
CA SER A 78 5.94 4.79 5.18
C SER A 78 6.48 5.50 3.93
N CYS A 79 7.65 5.07 3.45
CA CYS A 79 8.25 5.57 2.22
C CYS A 79 8.51 4.44 1.23
N ILE A 80 8.30 4.67 -0.06
CA ILE A 80 8.67 3.72 -1.10
C ILE A 80 10.20 3.70 -1.30
N THR A 81 10.77 2.51 -1.50
CA THR A 81 12.19 2.38 -1.86
C THR A 81 12.36 2.42 -3.38
N ILE A 82 13.60 2.55 -3.84
CA ILE A 82 13.95 2.42 -5.27
C ILE A 82 13.47 1.08 -5.84
N LYS A 83 13.56 -0.01 -5.07
CA LYS A 83 13.08 -1.34 -5.47
C LYS A 83 11.55 -1.33 -5.70
N GLY A 84 10.80 -0.72 -4.78
CA GLY A 84 9.34 -0.56 -4.91
C GLY A 84 8.97 0.30 -6.12
N LEU A 85 9.68 1.40 -6.33
CA LEU A 85 9.45 2.31 -7.45
C LEU A 85 9.69 1.64 -8.80
N ILE A 86 10.75 0.85 -8.93
CA ILE A 86 11.04 0.06 -10.13
C ILE A 86 9.90 -0.95 -10.39
N LEU A 87 9.39 -1.63 -9.35
CA LEU A 87 8.29 -2.58 -9.52
C LEU A 87 7.01 -1.91 -10.04
N VAL A 88 6.68 -0.73 -9.52
CA VAL A 88 5.53 0.06 -9.97
C VAL A 88 5.74 0.53 -11.41
N ASN A 89 6.88 1.14 -11.71
CA ASN A 89 7.19 1.63 -13.05
C ASN A 89 7.22 0.49 -14.08
N ASN A 90 7.84 -0.65 -13.76
CA ASN A 90 7.90 -1.79 -14.67
C ASN A 90 6.50 -2.35 -14.96
N LYS A 91 5.56 -2.29 -14.01
CA LYS A 91 4.15 -2.64 -14.28
C LYS A 91 3.40 -1.59 -15.10
N VAL A 92 3.76 -0.30 -14.99
CA VAL A 92 3.19 0.78 -15.82
C VAL A 92 3.72 0.70 -17.27
N PHE A 93 4.98 0.28 -17.45
CA PHE A 93 5.58 0.09 -18.79
C PHE A 93 5.23 -1.25 -19.45
N CYS A 94 4.63 -2.20 -18.72
CA CYS A 94 4.15 -3.48 -19.29
C CYS A 94 2.70 -3.42 -19.82
N ASN A 95 2.14 -2.22 -20.04
CA ASN A 95 0.81 -2.04 -20.63
C ASN A 95 0.87 -1.88 -22.15
#